data_AF-A0A8S2SI43-F1
#
_entry.id   AF-A0A8S2SI43-F1
#
_cell.length_a   1.000
_cell.length_b   1.000
_cell.length_c   1.000
_cell.angle_alpha   90.00
_cell.angle_beta   90.00
_cell.angle_gamma   90.00
#
_symmetry.space_group_name_H-M   'P 1'
#
loop_
_entity.id
_entity.type
_entity.pdbx_description
1 polymer ?
#
loop_
_entity_poly.entity_id
_entity_poly.type
_entity_poly.pdbx_seq_one_letter_code
_entity_poly.pdbx_strand_id
1 'polypeptide(L)'
;HSYLKYLDISPARADLWFSLHGLFDALSRLLIPLLIHLYPINIMYLFLICVFTGFIFLIIIFGLLYTSINALAVLPIILFSFTSVVTASLQYTVSTQLFEKDQIEHSYVYHVIITSLGLIIGPVVGGLVIDITGTYKSIILTSIVFLFISFTIYHLVLP
;
A
#
# COMPACT_ATOMS: atom_id res chain seq x y z
N HIS A 1 20.97 -11.25 2.43
CA HIS A 1 20.99 -10.19 3.46
C HIS A 1 19.55 -9.76 3.75
N SER A 2 19.18 -9.41 4.98
CA SER A 2 17.82 -8.88 5.26
C SER A 2 17.76 -7.37 4.98
N TYR A 3 16.63 -6.87 4.48
CA TYR A 3 16.41 -5.44 4.19
C TYR A 3 16.68 -4.55 5.41
N LEU A 4 16.36 -5.04 6.61
CA LEU A 4 16.60 -4.33 7.87
C LEU A 4 18.10 -4.12 8.15
N LYS A 5 18.94 -5.10 7.79
CA LYS A 5 20.40 -4.94 7.87
C LYS A 5 20.91 -3.94 6.82
N TYR A 6 20.28 -3.86 5.64
CA TYR A 6 20.64 -2.87 4.61
C TYR A 6 20.37 -1.43 5.08
N LEU A 7 19.33 -1.22 5.88
CA LEU A 7 18.96 0.08 6.43
C LEU A 7 19.64 0.41 7.78
N ASP A 8 20.53 -0.45 8.25
CA ASP A 8 21.17 -0.34 9.57
C ASP A 8 20.16 -0.22 10.74
N ILE A 9 19.06 -0.99 10.65
CA ILE A 9 18.02 -1.03 11.67
C ILE A 9 18.25 -2.23 12.58
N SER A 10 18.33 -1.97 13.90
CA SER A 10 18.40 -3.05 14.88
C SER A 10 17.12 -3.89 14.91
N PRO A 11 17.20 -5.21 15.17
CA PRO A 11 16.01 -6.08 15.21
C PRO A 11 14.89 -5.55 16.11
N ALA A 12 15.22 -5.08 17.31
CA ALA A 12 14.24 -4.52 18.25
C ALA A 12 13.48 -3.30 17.69
N ARG A 13 14.15 -2.45 16.89
CA ARG A 13 13.49 -1.32 16.21
C ARG A 13 12.56 -1.82 15.11
N ALA A 14 12.98 -2.83 14.35
CA ALA A 14 12.15 -3.41 13.32
C ALA A 14 10.89 -4.08 13.89
N ASP A 15 11.02 -4.84 14.99
CA ASP A 15 9.89 -5.49 15.66
C ASP A 15 8.87 -4.47 16.16
N LEU A 16 9.34 -3.37 16.76
CA LEU A 16 8.49 -2.24 17.15
C LEU A 16 7.77 -1.65 15.94
N TRP A 17 8.45 -1.51 14.80
CA TRP A 17 7.83 -0.95 13.59
C TRP A 17 6.76 -1.86 13.00
N PHE A 18 7.02 -3.16 12.89
CA PHE A 18 6.01 -4.11 12.44
C PHE A 18 4.81 -4.17 13.39
N SER A 19 5.06 -4.05 14.70
CA SER A 19 4.00 -3.99 15.71
C SER A 19 3.14 -2.73 15.55
N LEU A 20 3.77 -1.56 15.36
CA LEU A 20 3.06 -0.30 15.10
C LEU A 20 2.27 -0.37 13.80
N HIS A 21 2.87 -0.91 12.73
CA HIS A 21 2.18 -1.13 11.47
C HIS A 21 0.93 -1.99 11.66
N GLY A 22 1.03 -3.13 12.36
CA GLY A 22 -0.11 -4.01 12.65
C GLY A 22 -1.18 -3.33 13.50
N LEU A 23 -0.78 -2.51 14.48
CA LEU A 23 -1.72 -1.71 15.28
C LEU A 23 -2.47 -0.68 14.43
N PHE A 24 -1.77 0.08 13.59
CA PHE A 24 -2.40 1.02 12.67
C PHE A 24 -3.29 0.31 11.64
N ASP A 25 -2.94 -0.91 11.24
CA ASP A 25 -3.79 -1.72 10.38
C ASP A 25 -5.12 -2.05 11.06
N ALA A 26 -5.08 -2.57 12.29
CA ALA A 26 -6.27 -2.88 13.06
C ALA A 26 -7.12 -1.63 13.34
N LEU A 27 -6.49 -0.52 13.73
CA LEU A 27 -7.18 0.74 14.03
C LEU A 27 -7.85 1.34 12.80
N SER A 28 -7.17 1.35 11.65
CA SER A 28 -7.75 1.91 10.42
C SER A 28 -8.94 1.08 9.93
N ARG A 29 -8.89 -0.26 10.05
CA ARG A 29 -10.06 -1.13 9.76
C ARG A 29 -11.28 -0.82 10.63
N LEU A 30 -11.08 -0.35 11.86
CA LEU A 30 -12.16 0.03 12.78
C LEU A 30 -12.64 1.47 12.55
N LEU A 31 -11.70 2.40 12.36
CA LEU A 31 -11.99 3.83 12.26
C LEU A 31 -12.55 4.23 10.90
N ILE A 32 -12.11 3.62 9.79
CA ILE A 32 -12.52 4.03 8.45
C ILE A 32 -14.03 3.78 8.21
N PRO A 33 -14.61 2.60 8.52
CA PRO A 33 -16.05 2.41 8.42
C PRO A 33 -16.84 3.38 9.29
N LEU A 34 -16.34 3.68 10.50
CA LEU A 34 -16.97 4.65 11.40
C LEU A 34 -16.95 6.06 10.79
N LEU A 35 -15.82 6.51 10.24
CA LEU A 35 -15.69 7.82 9.59
C LEU A 35 -16.60 7.93 8.36
N ILE A 36 -16.71 6.88 7.55
CA ILE A 36 -17.60 6.82 6.40
C ILE A 36 -19.08 6.89 6.82
N HIS A 37 -19.43 6.33 7.97
CA HIS A 37 -20.79 6.46 8.51
C HIS A 37 -21.07 7.85 9.07
N LEU A 38 -20.08 8.49 9.71
CA LEU A 38 -20.24 9.80 10.33
C LEU A 38 -20.24 10.96 9.32
N TYR A 39 -19.51 10.81 8.22
CA TYR A 39 -19.38 11.83 7.19
C TYR A 39 -19.80 11.24 5.83
N PRO A 40 -20.64 11.93 5.04
CA PRO A 40 -21.07 11.48 3.72
C PRO A 40 -19.94 11.63 2.68
N ILE A 41 -18.79 11.01 2.95
CA ILE A 41 -17.62 11.02 2.09
C ILE A 41 -17.84 9.97 1.00
N ASN A 42 -17.65 10.36 -0.25
CA ASN A 42 -17.61 9.41 -1.34
C ASN A 42 -16.38 8.50 -1.18
N ILE A 43 -16.63 7.22 -0.93
CA ILE A 43 -15.62 6.18 -0.66
C ILE A 43 -14.58 6.09 -1.79
N MET A 44 -15.01 6.33 -3.02
CA MET A 44 -14.16 6.32 -4.21
C MET A 44 -13.10 7.42 -4.17
N TYR A 45 -13.49 8.65 -3.80
CA TYR A 45 -12.54 9.75 -3.64
C TYR A 45 -11.62 9.54 -2.45
N LEU A 46 -12.13 9.01 -1.33
CA LEU A 46 -11.28 8.66 -0.19
C LEU A 46 -10.21 7.63 -0.59
N PHE A 47 -10.59 6.60 -1.34
CA PHE A 47 -9.65 5.61 -1.86
C PHE A 47 -8.59 6.24 -2.78
N LEU A 48 -8.99 7.08 -3.74
CA LEU A 48 -8.05 7.76 -4.65
C LEU A 48 -7.08 8.67 -3.90
N ILE A 49 -7.55 9.42 -2.90
CA ILE A 49 -6.70 10.27 -2.06
C ILE A 49 -5.70 9.40 -1.29
N CYS A 50 -6.13 8.28 -0.71
CA CYS A 50 -5.24 7.35 -0.01
C CYS A 50 -4.18 6.72 -0.93
N VAL A 51 -4.57 6.30 -2.14
CA VAL A 51 -3.63 5.77 -3.14
C VAL A 51 -2.61 6.83 -3.54
N PHE A 52 -3.07 8.05 -3.84
CA PHE A 52 -2.19 9.16 -4.24
C PHE A 52 -1.24 9.60 -3.12
N THR A 53 -1.73 9.69 -1.89
CA THR A 53 -0.88 10.01 -0.73
C THR A 53 0.12 8.90 -0.44
N GLY A 54 -0.28 7.62 -0.57
CA GLY A 54 0.64 6.48 -0.52
C GLY A 54 1.75 6.56 -1.57
N PHE A 55 1.41 6.97 -2.80
CA PHE A 55 2.39 7.21 -3.86
C PHE A 55 3.38 8.32 -3.51
N ILE A 56 2.91 9.45 -2.98
CA ILE A 56 3.79 10.52 -2.49
C ILE A 56 4.74 10.02 -1.41
N PHE A 57 4.24 9.25 -0.43
CA PHE A 57 5.08 8.72 0.64
C PHE A 57 6.13 7.74 0.11
N LEU A 58 5.82 6.90 -0.88
CA LEU A 58 6.84 6.06 -1.52
C LEU A 58 7.92 6.86 -2.23
N ILE A 59 7.57 7.97 -2.92
CA ILE A 59 8.57 8.87 -3.52
C ILE A 59 9.49 9.47 -2.44
N ILE A 60 8.91 9.91 -1.33
CA ILE A 60 9.67 10.46 -0.21
C ILE A 60 10.61 9.40 0.37
N ILE A 61 10.10 8.19 0.62
CA ILE A 61 10.91 7.05 1.10
C ILE A 61 12.06 6.77 0.13
N PHE A 62 11.76 6.70 -1.17
CA PHE A 62 12.76 6.48 -2.21
C PHE A 62 13.85 7.56 -2.19
N GLY A 63 13.47 8.84 -2.11
CA GLY A 63 14.41 9.96 -2.03
C GLY A 63 15.29 9.91 -0.78
N LEU A 64 14.71 9.57 0.38
CA LEU A 64 15.44 9.47 1.65
C LEU A 64 16.47 8.34 1.66
N LEU A 65 16.26 7.27 0.89
CA LEU A 65 17.26 6.21 0.72
C LEU A 65 18.51 6.65 -0.07
N TYR A 66 18.48 7.82 -0.71
CA TYR A 66 19.68 8.42 -1.33
C TYR A 66 20.41 9.38 -0.39
N THR A 67 19.75 9.95 0.61
CA THR A 67 20.33 11.03 1.43
C THR A 67 21.07 10.53 2.69
N SER A 68 21.11 9.22 2.94
CA SER A 68 21.76 8.61 4.12
C SER A 68 21.15 8.99 5.48
N ILE A 69 20.05 9.75 5.51
CA ILE A 69 19.37 10.18 6.74
C ILE A 69 18.26 9.17 7.08
N ASN A 70 18.66 7.97 7.50
CA ASN A 70 17.74 6.86 7.77
C ASN A 70 16.69 7.18 8.85
N ALA A 71 17.00 8.09 9.79
CA ALA A 71 16.07 8.51 10.84
C ALA A 71 14.84 9.28 10.30
N LEU A 72 14.97 10.00 9.18
CA LEU A 72 13.85 10.74 8.58
C LEU A 72 12.90 9.83 7.79
N ALA A 73 13.32 8.61 7.43
CA ALA A 73 12.48 7.67 6.69
C ALA A 73 11.34 7.08 7.54
N VAL A 74 11.44 7.15 8.88
CA VAL A 74 10.47 6.54 9.80
C VAL A 74 9.06 7.12 9.63
N LEU A 75 8.94 8.45 9.61
CA LEU A 75 7.64 9.11 9.50
C LEU A 75 6.93 8.80 8.16
N PRO A 76 7.58 8.95 6.99
CA PRO A 76 7.00 8.53 5.70
C PRO A 76 6.60 7.06 5.66
N ILE A 77 7.37 6.15 6.29
CA ILE A 77 7.01 4.72 6.38
C ILE A 77 5.72 4.52 7.19
N ILE A 78 5.58 5.18 8.34
CA ILE A 78 4.37 5.09 9.17
C ILE A 78 3.16 5.62 8.39
N LEU A 79 3.31 6.78 7.74
CA LEU A 79 2.24 7.38 6.95
C LEU A 79 1.86 6.53 5.73
N PHE A 80 2.85 5.95 5.05
CA PHE A 80 2.62 4.98 3.97
C PHE A 80 1.89 3.74 4.48
N SER A 81 2.26 3.23 5.66
CA SER A 81 1.60 2.08 6.28
C SER A 81 0.12 2.38 6.53
N PHE A 82 -0.17 3.55 7.09
CA PHE A 82 -1.54 4.00 7.31
C PHE A 82 -2.33 4.08 6.00
N THR A 83 -1.80 4.75 4.97
CA THR A 83 -2.51 4.86 3.68
C THR A 83 -2.70 3.50 3.00
N SER A 84 -1.69 2.63 3.06
CA SER A 84 -1.76 1.27 2.51
C SER A 84 -2.90 0.46 3.14
N VAL A 85 -3.08 0.54 4.46
CA VAL A 85 -4.16 -0.20 5.12
C VAL A 85 -5.53 0.38 4.77
N VAL A 86 -5.65 1.70 4.76
CA VAL A 86 -6.91 2.35 4.38
C VAL A 86 -7.28 1.93 2.95
N THR A 87 -6.33 1.97 2.02
CA THR A 87 -6.52 1.48 0.65
C THR A 87 -6.95 0.01 0.64
N ALA A 88 -6.27 -0.88 1.36
CA ALA A 88 -6.63 -2.30 1.43
C ALA A 88 -8.05 -2.54 2.00
N SER A 89 -8.44 -1.75 3.00
CA SER A 89 -9.76 -1.84 3.64
C SER A 89 -10.88 -1.35 2.72
N LEU A 90 -10.59 -0.39 1.83
CA LEU A 90 -11.55 0.18 0.89
C LEU A 90 -11.57 -0.52 -0.47
N GLN A 91 -10.53 -1.26 -0.82
CA GLN A 91 -10.34 -1.85 -2.14
C GLN A 91 -11.52 -2.75 -2.54
N TYR A 92 -12.03 -3.57 -1.64
CA TYR A 92 -13.22 -4.40 -1.91
C TYR A 92 -14.46 -3.54 -2.17
N THR A 93 -14.75 -2.58 -1.29
CA THR A 93 -15.92 -1.70 -1.42
C THR A 93 -15.88 -0.93 -2.75
N VAL A 94 -14.73 -0.35 -3.10
CA VAL A 94 -14.54 0.35 -4.38
C VAL A 94 -14.68 -0.62 -5.56
N SER A 95 -14.13 -1.84 -5.45
CA SER A 95 -14.27 -2.85 -6.51
C SER A 95 -15.73 -3.19 -6.73
N THR A 96 -16.53 -3.40 -5.68
CA THR A 96 -17.96 -3.73 -5.84
C THR A 96 -18.80 -2.60 -6.44
N GLN A 97 -18.38 -1.35 -6.28
CA GLN A 97 -19.06 -0.19 -6.90
C GLN A 97 -18.87 -0.13 -8.42
N LEU A 98 -17.86 -0.82 -8.96
CA LEU A 98 -17.62 -0.93 -10.41
C LEU A 98 -18.47 -2.00 -11.08
N PHE A 99 -19.08 -2.91 -10.31
CA PHE A 99 -19.91 -3.98 -10.84
C PHE A 99 -21.40 -3.64 -10.69
N GLU A 100 -22.23 -4.26 -11.53
CA GLU A 100 -23.68 -4.20 -11.38
C GLU A 100 -24.11 -4.90 -10.08
N LYS A 101 -25.24 -4.45 -9.50
CA LYS A 101 -25.70 -4.90 -8.17
C LYS A 101 -25.99 -6.39 -8.07
N ASP A 102 -26.32 -7.03 -9.19
CA ASP A 102 -26.56 -8.47 -9.32
C ASP A 102 -25.26 -9.29 -9.39
N GLN A 103 -24.10 -8.65 -9.59
CA GLN A 103 -22.81 -9.31 -9.73
C GLN A 103 -21.87 -9.14 -8.52
N ILE A 104 -22.39 -8.73 -7.36
CA ILE A 104 -21.57 -8.49 -6.16
C ILE A 104 -20.80 -9.74 -5.72
N GLU A 105 -21.41 -10.92 -5.77
CA GLU A 105 -20.73 -12.18 -5.41
C GLU A 105 -19.56 -12.49 -6.34
N HIS A 106 -19.76 -12.30 -7.65
CA HIS A 106 -18.71 -12.47 -8.65
C HIS A 106 -17.58 -11.44 -8.44
N SER A 107 -17.94 -10.19 -8.11
CA SER A 107 -16.97 -9.12 -7.79
C SER A 107 -16.08 -9.51 -6.61
N TYR A 108 -16.66 -10.07 -5.54
CA TYR A 108 -15.89 -10.56 -4.39
C TYR A 108 -14.91 -11.67 -4.80
N VAL A 109 -15.36 -12.66 -5.59
CA VAL A 109 -14.50 -13.76 -6.04
C VAL A 109 -13.33 -13.22 -6.88
N TYR A 110 -13.58 -12.35 -7.85
CA TYR A 110 -12.52 -11.73 -8.65
C TYR A 110 -11.54 -10.92 -7.79
N HIS A 111 -12.06 -10.14 -6.84
CA HIS A 111 -11.23 -9.37 -5.92
C HIS A 111 -10.30 -10.27 -5.10
N VAL A 112 -10.80 -11.37 -4.53
CA VAL A 112 -10.00 -12.34 -3.77
C VAL A 112 -8.96 -13.01 -4.65
N ILE A 113 -9.32 -13.44 -5.87
CA ILE A 113 -8.39 -14.06 -6.82
C ILE A 113 -7.23 -13.12 -7.16
N ILE A 114 -7.53 -11.89 -7.59
CA ILE A 114 -6.51 -10.90 -7.98
C ILE A 114 -5.63 -10.53 -6.79
N THR A 115 -6.21 -10.35 -5.61
CA THR A 115 -5.45 -10.06 -4.38
C THR A 115 -4.50 -11.21 -4.04
N SER A 116 -4.98 -12.45 -4.12
CA SER A 116 -4.18 -13.65 -3.86
C SER A 116 -3.04 -13.80 -4.88
N LEU A 117 -3.31 -13.54 -6.16
CA LEU A 117 -2.28 -13.51 -7.20
C LEU A 117 -1.23 -12.43 -6.92
N GLY A 118 -1.64 -11.23 -6.49
CA GLY A 118 -0.73 -10.16 -6.10
C GLY A 118 0.17 -10.55 -4.92
N LEU A 119 -0.37 -11.24 -3.92
CA LEU A 119 0.40 -11.73 -2.77
C LEU A 119 1.43 -12.82 -3.13
N ILE A 120 1.19 -13.58 -4.20
CA ILE A 120 2.12 -14.61 -4.70
C ILE A 120 3.15 -13.98 -5.64
N ILE A 121 2.69 -13.22 -6.63
CA ILE A 121 3.53 -12.65 -7.69
C ILE A 121 4.43 -11.53 -7.14
N GLY A 122 3.92 -10.71 -6.22
CA GLY A 122 4.64 -9.56 -5.65
C GLY A 122 6.00 -9.94 -5.06
N PRO A 123 6.08 -10.89 -4.10
CA PRO A 123 7.35 -11.35 -3.55
C PRO A 123 8.29 -11.98 -4.58
N VAL A 124 7.75 -12.72 -5.56
CA VAL A 124 8.57 -13.33 -6.64
C VAL A 124 9.22 -12.24 -7.50
N VAL A 125 8.44 -11.25 -7.94
CA VAL A 125 8.94 -10.11 -8.72
C VAL A 125 9.93 -9.29 -7.88
N GLY A 126 9.62 -9.03 -6.61
CA GLY A 126 10.51 -8.31 -5.69
C GLY A 126 11.85 -9.01 -5.49
N GLY A 127 11.85 -10.33 -5.31
CA GLY A 127 13.05 -11.16 -5.23
C GLY A 127 13.88 -11.09 -6.51
N LEU A 128 13.24 -11.30 -7.66
CA LEU A 128 13.91 -11.24 -8.97
C LEU A 128 14.56 -9.87 -9.24
N VAL A 129 13.87 -8.77 -8.88
CA VAL A 129 14.42 -7.41 -9.01
C VAL A 129 15.66 -7.22 -8.14
N ILE A 130 15.67 -7.75 -6.90
CA ILE A 130 16.86 -7.73 -6.05
C ILE A 130 17.99 -8.55 -6.68
N ASP A 131 17.70 -9.76 -7.14
CA ASP A 131 18.72 -10.66 -7.67
C ASP A 131 19.40 -10.08 -8.91
N ILE A 132 18.66 -9.36 -9.76
CA ILE A 132 19.19 -8.71 -10.96
C ILE A 132 19.95 -7.43 -10.63
N THR A 133 19.40 -6.58 -9.75
CA THR A 133 19.92 -5.20 -9.56
C THR A 133 20.85 -5.06 -8.34
N GLY A 134 20.85 -6.04 -7.44
CA GLY A 134 21.63 -6.04 -6.20
C GLY A 134 21.21 -4.99 -5.17
N THR A 135 20.10 -4.27 -5.36
CA THR A 135 19.71 -3.13 -4.50
C THR A 135 18.22 -3.09 -4.19
N TYR A 136 17.90 -2.79 -2.93
CA TYR A 136 16.52 -2.60 -2.46
C TYR A 136 15.86 -1.33 -3.01
N LYS A 137 16.66 -0.37 -3.51
CA LYS A 137 16.15 0.85 -4.15
C LYS A 137 15.31 0.50 -5.38
N SER A 138 15.73 -0.51 -6.16
CA SER A 138 15.01 -0.96 -7.33
C SER A 138 13.62 -1.50 -7.00
N ILE A 139 13.46 -2.20 -5.88
CA ILE A 139 12.14 -2.71 -5.44
C ILE A 139 11.19 -1.54 -5.20
N ILE A 140 11.64 -0.50 -4.49
CA ILE A 140 10.79 0.64 -4.17
C ILE A 140 10.41 1.39 -5.44
N LEU A 141 11.35 1.55 -6.38
CA LEU A 141 11.06 2.11 -7.69
C LEU A 141 10.02 1.26 -8.45
N THR A 142 10.17 -0.05 -8.47
CA THR A 142 9.19 -0.97 -9.08
C THR A 142 7.81 -0.84 -8.43
N SER A 143 7.74 -0.74 -7.10
CA SER A 143 6.48 -0.50 -6.37
C SER A 143 5.84 0.84 -6.71
N ILE A 144 6.65 1.91 -6.85
CA ILE A 144 6.19 3.24 -7.28
C ILE A 144 5.56 3.14 -8.68
N VAL A 145 6.22 2.46 -9.61
CA VAL A 145 5.74 2.26 -10.99
C VAL A 145 4.42 1.50 -10.99
N PHE A 146 4.32 0.38 -10.27
CA PHE A 146 3.07 -0.40 -10.19
C PHE A 146 1.92 0.38 -9.54
N LEU A 147 2.21 1.14 -8.48
CA LEU A 147 1.21 1.97 -7.82
C LEU A 147 0.73 3.11 -8.73
N PHE A 148 1.65 3.72 -9.49
CA PHE A 148 1.31 4.74 -10.47
C PHE A 148 0.41 4.19 -11.59
N ILE A 149 0.78 3.04 -12.17
CA ILE A 149 -0.04 2.37 -13.18
C ILE A 149 -1.43 2.06 -12.63
N SER A 150 -1.49 1.51 -11.40
CA SER A 150 -2.76 1.22 -10.74
C SER A 150 -3.61 2.48 -10.54
N PHE A 151 -3.00 3.56 -10.04
CA PHE A 151 -3.66 4.86 -9.87
C PHE A 151 -4.19 5.40 -11.20
N THR A 152 -3.42 5.35 -12.27
CA THR A 152 -3.86 5.80 -13.60
C THR A 152 -5.03 4.97 -14.10
N ILE A 153 -4.99 3.64 -13.97
CA ILE A 153 -6.11 2.77 -14.37
C ILE A 153 -7.37 3.13 -13.59
N TYR A 154 -7.29 3.24 -12.26
CA TYR A 154 -8.44 3.64 -11.45
C TYR A 154 -8.95 5.01 -11.86
N HIS A 155 -8.08 6.01 -12.05
CA HIS A 155 -8.51 7.34 -12.48
C HIS A 155 -9.22 7.34 -13.85
N LEU A 156 -8.82 6.48 -14.78
CA LEU A 156 -9.43 6.37 -16.11
C LEU A 156 -10.75 5.57 -16.12
N VAL A 157 -10.90 4.62 -15.21
CA VAL A 157 -12.09 3.74 -15.13
C VAL A 157 -13.21 4.37 -14.30
N LEU A 158 -12.87 5.24 -13.35
CA LEU A 158 -13.87 5.88 -12.49
C LEU A 158 -14.59 7.01 -13.27
N PRO A 159 -15.93 7.00 -13.31
CA PRO A 159 -16.75 7.99 -14.02
C PRO A 159 -16.75 9.37 -13.35
#